data_AF-B7RZU1-F1
#
_entry.id   AF-B7RZU1-F1
#
_cell.length_a   1.000
_cell.length_b   1.000
_cell.length_c   1.000
_cell.angle_alpha   90.00
_cell.angle_beta   90.00
_cell.angle_gamma   90.00
#
_symmetry.space_group_name_H-M   'P 1'
#
loop_
_entity.id
_entity.type
_entity.pdbx_description
1 polymer ?
#
loop_
_entity_poly.entity_id
_entity_poly.type
_entity_poly.pdbx_seq_one_letter_code
_entity_poly.pdbx_strand_id
1 'polypeptide(L)'
;MNTLLFRLLAVATAVSLLSGCFIRVNTAPGGVVEIQSGNFPTCQSDTECEDIPVVDFLFDETFVAVADEGYDFVRWKQASLHFYGCSTNPAARLYTAPLEDSTLAVFLEREDVTFLTPVFRSTGPDVDYSSGFECNDITSEALGDNWVSYVNIFEADGSTYVGGYAVEGGAPNSGNISALTLNEGGTDQFLRQLNVFSNYDSEYNGQLQHERGQFVEVNVYQEYRLGAEAAGTYVFTFDAKLPGEGALTAASQAIAFAKVLDPENDYQPTEPPVTTDTGTLGTTWETRSIEITLTSEMAGMLLQFGFANTATNYDPTGIIYDNVSFKIVSEG
;
A
#
# COMPACT_ATOMS: atom_id res chain seq x y z
N MET A 1 76.19 5.82 -4.72
CA MET A 1 75.41 4.58 -4.87
C MET A 1 74.96 4.20 -3.45
N ASN A 2 74.06 4.97 -2.85
CA ASN A 2 72.59 4.89 -2.91
C ASN A 2 72.05 3.49 -2.62
N THR A 3 71.66 3.27 -1.37
CA THR A 3 70.61 2.30 -1.02
C THR A 3 69.82 2.86 0.15
N LEU A 4 68.61 3.32 -0.19
CA LEU A 4 67.63 3.91 0.72
C LEU A 4 67.15 2.87 1.74
N LEU A 5 67.14 3.26 3.03
CA LEU A 5 66.25 2.65 4.02
C LEU A 5 64.83 3.14 3.73
N PHE A 6 63.99 2.27 3.16
CA PHE A 6 62.54 2.48 3.16
C PHE A 6 61.99 2.08 4.54
N ARG A 7 61.58 3.07 5.34
CA ARG A 7 60.66 2.86 6.46
C ARG A 7 59.26 2.69 5.87
N LEU A 8 58.73 1.47 5.83
CA LEU A 8 57.29 1.26 5.65
C LEU A 8 56.59 1.68 6.95
N LEU A 9 55.90 2.81 6.91
CA LEU A 9 54.88 3.15 7.89
C LEU A 9 53.59 2.46 7.41
N ALA A 10 53.22 1.34 8.03
CA ALA A 10 51.90 0.76 7.83
C ALA A 10 50.90 1.62 8.61
N VAL A 11 50.18 2.50 7.91
CA VAL A 11 48.98 3.14 8.45
C VAL A 11 47.89 2.08 8.42
N ALA A 12 47.69 1.41 9.56
CA ALA A 12 46.51 0.61 9.78
C ALA A 12 45.34 1.59 9.97
N THR A 13 44.60 1.85 8.90
CA THR A 13 43.30 2.51 8.99
C THR A 13 42.38 1.55 9.72
N ALA A 14 42.19 1.77 11.03
CA ALA A 14 41.18 1.06 11.79
C ALA A 14 39.82 1.50 11.24
N VAL A 15 39.22 0.65 10.39
CA VAL A 15 37.79 0.74 10.11
C VAL A 15 37.13 0.29 11.41
N SER A 16 36.81 1.26 12.27
CA SER A 16 35.95 1.04 13.43
C SER A 16 34.59 0.62 12.90
N LEU A 17 34.31 -0.68 12.94
CA LEU A 17 32.95 -1.19 12.83
C LEU A 17 32.20 -0.65 14.04
N LEU A 18 31.46 0.45 13.84
CA LEU A 18 30.53 0.95 14.84
C LEU A 18 29.43 -0.12 14.96
N SER A 19 29.49 -0.93 16.00
CA SER A 19 28.39 -1.80 16.40
C SER A 19 27.33 -0.95 17.08
N GLY A 20 26.10 -0.99 16.60
CA GLY A 20 24.98 -0.25 17.18
C GLY A 20 23.69 -0.49 16.41
N CYS A 21 22.56 -0.11 17.02
CA CYS A 21 21.28 -0.07 16.32
C CYS A 21 21.29 1.08 15.32
N PHE A 22 20.65 0.93 14.18
CA PHE A 22 20.58 1.97 13.15
C PHE A 22 19.14 2.42 12.92
N ILE A 23 18.98 3.72 12.66
CA ILE A 23 17.73 4.28 12.14
C ILE A 23 17.96 4.63 10.68
N ARG A 24 17.16 4.04 9.79
CA ARG A 24 17.06 4.45 8.40
C ARG A 24 15.80 5.26 8.18
N VAL A 25 15.95 6.43 7.58
CA VAL A 25 14.81 7.23 7.12
C VAL A 25 14.61 6.95 5.63
N ASN A 26 13.45 6.41 5.28
CA ASN A 26 13.08 6.13 3.90
C ASN A 26 11.93 7.06 3.53
N THR A 27 12.16 8.02 2.64
CA THR A 27 11.09 8.91 2.16
C THR A 27 10.46 8.34 0.90
N ALA A 28 9.16 8.55 0.75
CA ALA A 28 8.46 8.40 -0.52
C ALA A 28 8.38 9.77 -1.22
N PRO A 29 7.98 9.83 -2.50
CA PRO A 29 7.58 11.08 -3.15
C PRO A 29 6.58 11.88 -2.31
N GLY A 30 6.64 13.21 -2.40
CA GLY A 30 5.66 14.12 -1.78
C GLY A 30 6.10 14.79 -0.48
N GLY A 31 7.38 14.70 -0.12
CA GLY A 31 7.92 15.39 1.03
C GLY A 31 9.28 14.92 1.49
N VAL A 32 9.77 15.56 2.54
CA VAL A 32 11.08 15.35 3.15
C VAL A 32 10.95 15.00 4.63
N VAL A 33 12.05 14.55 5.24
CA VAL A 33 12.16 14.41 6.70
C VAL A 33 13.29 15.27 7.22
N GLU A 34 12.95 16.30 8.00
CA GLU A 34 13.91 17.17 8.67
C GLU A 34 14.29 16.62 10.04
N ILE A 35 15.56 16.75 10.41
CA ILE A 35 16.07 16.31 11.72
C ILE A 35 16.40 17.56 12.54
N GLN A 36 15.61 17.81 13.60
CA GLN A 36 15.56 19.12 14.26
C GLN A 36 16.89 19.59 14.88
N SER A 37 17.75 18.66 15.29
CA SER A 37 19.06 19.02 15.86
C SER A 37 20.01 19.63 14.83
N GLY A 38 19.81 19.35 13.53
CA GLY A 38 20.76 19.63 12.47
C GLY A 38 22.04 18.77 12.51
N ASN A 39 22.10 17.75 13.37
CA ASN A 39 23.24 16.83 13.46
C ASN A 39 23.36 15.92 12.23
N PHE A 40 22.24 15.70 11.54
CA PHE A 40 22.11 14.85 10.37
C PHE A 40 21.42 15.64 9.24
N PRO A 41 21.73 15.34 7.97
CA PRO A 41 21.12 16.03 6.84
C PRO A 41 19.61 15.73 6.74
N THR A 42 18.84 16.67 6.21
CA THR A 42 17.44 16.45 5.83
C THR A 42 17.35 15.32 4.80
N CYS A 43 16.49 14.35 5.06
CA CYS A 43 16.21 13.27 4.12
C CYS A 43 15.34 13.77 2.98
N GLN A 44 15.89 13.78 1.76
CA GLN A 44 15.22 14.32 0.57
C GLN A 44 14.09 13.40 0.12
N SER A 45 13.14 13.90 -0.67
CA SER A 45 12.04 13.10 -1.18
C SER A 45 12.52 11.97 -2.09
N ASP A 46 11.84 10.82 -2.04
CA ASP A 46 12.15 9.61 -2.80
C ASP A 46 13.60 9.10 -2.61
N THR A 47 14.10 9.14 -1.36
CA THR A 47 15.44 8.66 -1.03
C THR A 47 15.46 7.76 0.20
N GLU A 48 16.37 6.79 0.19
CA GLU A 48 16.84 6.13 1.41
C GLU A 48 18.03 6.92 1.95
N CYS A 49 17.91 7.42 3.19
CA CYS A 49 19.00 8.12 3.83
C CYS A 49 20.06 7.18 4.40
N GLU A 50 21.27 7.74 4.60
CA GLU A 50 22.33 7.04 5.31
C GLU A 50 21.85 6.63 6.71
N ASP A 51 22.27 5.43 7.13
CA ASP A 51 21.91 4.88 8.43
C ASP A 51 22.46 5.75 9.56
N ILE A 52 21.56 6.20 10.45
CA ILE A 52 21.90 7.00 11.62
C ILE A 52 22.25 6.04 12.76
N PRO A 53 23.50 6.06 13.27
CA PRO A 53 23.92 5.15 14.33
C PRO A 53 23.35 5.59 15.69
N VAL A 54 22.75 4.65 16.41
CA VAL A 54 22.26 4.79 17.78
C VAL A 54 23.13 3.92 18.69
N VAL A 55 24.19 4.52 19.22
CA VAL A 55 25.30 3.79 19.88
C VAL A 55 25.40 4.01 21.39
N ASP A 56 24.59 4.91 21.96
CA ASP A 56 24.62 5.24 23.38
C ASP A 56 23.25 5.68 23.92
N PHE A 57 23.22 6.03 25.21
CA PHE A 57 22.03 6.53 25.93
C PHE A 57 21.82 8.05 25.79
N LEU A 58 22.63 8.73 24.96
CA LEU A 58 22.58 10.18 24.74
C LEU A 58 21.89 10.55 23.43
N PHE A 59 21.53 9.57 22.60
CA PHE A 59 20.73 9.80 21.40
C PHE A 59 19.37 10.41 21.76
N ASP A 60 19.05 11.55 21.17
CA ASP A 60 17.79 12.27 21.34
C ASP A 60 17.55 13.14 20.10
N GLU A 61 16.77 12.61 19.15
CA GLU A 61 16.53 13.24 17.87
C GLU A 61 15.03 13.32 17.58
N THR A 62 14.60 14.43 16.97
CA THR A 62 13.23 14.59 16.49
C THR A 62 13.22 14.70 14.98
N PHE A 63 12.58 13.72 14.35
CA PHE A 63 12.36 13.62 12.91
C PHE A 63 11.00 14.25 12.58
N VAL A 64 10.97 15.17 11.64
CA VAL A 64 9.74 15.89 11.26
C VAL A 64 9.46 15.62 9.79
N ALA A 65 8.36 14.93 9.52
CA ALA A 65 7.85 14.79 8.17
C ALA A 65 7.29 16.13 7.69
N VAL A 66 7.84 16.67 6.60
CA VAL A 66 7.42 17.93 5.99
C VAL A 66 6.94 17.60 4.58
N ALA A 67 5.64 17.77 4.35
CA ALA A 67 5.05 17.54 3.03
C ALA A 67 5.45 18.67 2.07
N ASP A 68 5.69 18.31 0.81
CA ASP A 68 5.88 19.27 -0.27
C ASP A 68 4.57 20.00 -0.59
N GLU A 69 4.64 21.11 -1.32
CA GLU A 69 3.44 21.79 -1.83
C GLU A 69 2.62 20.82 -2.69
N GLY A 70 1.30 20.73 -2.43
CA GLY A 70 0.44 19.77 -3.11
C GLY A 70 0.46 18.37 -2.51
N TYR A 71 1.02 18.18 -1.30
CA TYR A 71 0.94 16.94 -0.54
C TYR A 71 0.55 17.20 0.91
N ASP A 72 -0.05 16.20 1.53
CA ASP A 72 -0.29 16.13 2.98
C ASP A 72 0.49 14.96 3.58
N PHE A 73 1.07 15.17 4.77
CA PHE A 73 1.52 14.06 5.61
C PHE A 73 0.29 13.34 6.17
N VAL A 74 0.18 12.04 5.87
CA VAL A 74 -0.94 11.22 6.35
C VAL A 74 -0.59 10.58 7.68
N ARG A 75 0.54 9.86 7.72
CA ARG A 75 0.97 9.05 8.87
C ARG A 75 2.39 8.53 8.69
N TRP A 76 2.98 8.00 9.75
CA TRP A 76 4.12 7.10 9.64
C TRP A 76 3.68 5.69 9.23
N LYS A 77 4.44 5.05 8.34
CA LYS A 77 4.17 3.68 7.87
C LYS A 77 4.24 2.69 9.03
N GLN A 78 3.23 1.83 9.14
CA GLN A 78 3.25 0.67 10.01
C GLN A 78 3.71 -0.54 9.19
N ALA A 79 4.80 -1.16 9.62
CA ALA A 79 5.36 -2.38 9.07
C ALA A 79 6.36 -2.96 10.09
N SER A 80 6.95 -4.12 9.78
CA SER A 80 8.01 -4.69 10.62
C SER A 80 9.16 -3.69 10.81
N LEU A 81 9.67 -3.58 12.05
CA LEU A 81 10.78 -2.70 12.45
C LEU A 81 10.58 -1.18 12.20
N HIS A 82 9.36 -0.75 11.85
CA HIS A 82 9.05 0.67 11.69
C HIS A 82 8.64 1.32 13.01
N PHE A 83 9.16 2.52 13.28
CA PHE A 83 8.73 3.31 14.41
C PHE A 83 7.53 4.20 14.08
N TYR A 84 6.76 4.54 15.13
CA TYR A 84 5.60 5.44 15.06
C TYR A 84 4.49 5.04 14.11
N GLY A 85 4.46 3.80 13.62
CA GLY A 85 3.46 3.38 12.63
C GLY A 85 2.03 3.77 13.04
N CYS A 86 1.27 4.24 12.05
CA CYS A 86 -0.07 4.81 12.18
C CYS A 86 -0.18 6.14 12.94
N SER A 87 0.89 6.67 13.52
CA SER A 87 0.89 8.01 14.10
C SER A 87 0.68 9.06 13.02
N THR A 88 -0.30 9.93 13.23
CA THR A 88 -0.57 11.12 12.42
C THR A 88 0.18 12.35 12.93
N ASN A 89 0.98 12.22 13.98
CA ASN A 89 1.89 13.28 14.41
C ASN A 89 3.13 13.29 13.49
N PRO A 90 3.37 14.38 12.73
CA PRO A 90 4.53 14.46 11.83
C PRO A 90 5.87 14.53 12.58
N ALA A 91 5.88 14.88 13.87
CA ALA A 91 7.09 14.91 14.69
C ALA A 91 7.27 13.60 15.48
N ALA A 92 8.28 12.82 15.12
CA ALA A 92 8.68 11.57 15.76
C ALA A 92 9.98 11.78 16.56
N ARG A 93 9.90 11.77 17.90
CA ARG A 93 11.07 11.95 18.78
C ARG A 93 11.59 10.63 19.34
N LEU A 94 12.73 10.17 18.84
CA LEU A 94 13.43 8.98 19.31
C LEU A 94 14.54 9.38 20.29
N TYR A 95 14.56 8.76 21.47
CA TYR A 95 15.55 9.05 22.50
C TYR A 95 15.86 7.82 23.35
N THR A 96 17.12 7.67 23.75
CA THR A 96 17.63 6.45 24.40
C THR A 96 17.91 6.61 25.89
N ALA A 97 17.82 7.82 26.45
CA ALA A 97 18.05 8.06 27.88
C ALA A 97 17.24 7.12 28.82
N PRO A 98 15.96 6.78 28.55
CA PRO A 98 15.22 5.84 29.40
C PRO A 98 15.74 4.39 29.36
N LEU A 99 16.61 4.05 28.41
CA LEU A 99 17.11 2.70 28.24
C LEU A 99 18.25 2.35 29.21
N GLU A 100 18.96 3.34 29.77
CA GLU A 100 20.19 3.19 30.56
C GLU A 100 20.06 2.17 31.70
N ASP A 101 18.94 2.21 32.42
CA ASP A 101 18.65 1.31 33.55
C ASP A 101 17.59 0.24 33.21
N SER A 102 17.34 0.00 31.92
CA SER A 102 16.29 -0.91 31.46
C SER A 102 16.85 -2.23 30.91
N THR A 103 16.02 -3.27 30.91
CA THR A 103 16.34 -4.52 30.19
C THR A 103 16.37 -4.34 28.67
N LEU A 104 15.95 -3.18 28.15
CA LEU A 104 15.95 -2.83 26.73
C LEU A 104 17.27 -2.21 26.28
N ALA A 105 18.23 -1.95 27.17
CA ALA A 105 19.57 -1.49 26.80
C ALA A 105 20.26 -2.41 25.77
N VAL A 106 19.95 -3.72 25.82
CA VAL A 106 20.45 -4.74 24.88
C VAL A 106 20.13 -4.43 23.42
N PHE A 107 19.09 -3.64 23.13
CA PHE A 107 18.77 -3.25 21.74
C PHE A 107 19.82 -2.32 21.13
N LEU A 108 20.54 -1.55 21.94
CA LEU A 108 21.63 -0.68 21.46
C LEU A 108 22.87 -1.48 21.04
N GLU A 109 23.00 -2.73 21.49
CA GLU A 109 24.12 -3.62 21.15
C GLU A 109 23.84 -4.47 19.90
N ARG A 110 22.63 -4.40 19.34
CA ARG A 110 22.24 -5.15 18.13
C ARG A 110 22.59 -4.36 16.89
N GLU A 111 22.86 -5.08 15.80
CA GLU A 111 23.08 -4.50 14.46
C GLU A 111 21.77 -4.47 13.65
N ASP A 112 20.64 -4.25 14.31
CA ASP A 112 19.33 -4.17 13.66
C ASP A 112 19.15 -2.78 13.02
N VAL A 113 18.54 -2.73 11.83
CA VAL A 113 18.09 -1.48 11.20
C VAL A 113 16.60 -1.31 11.44
N THR A 114 16.24 -0.17 12.02
CA THR A 114 14.86 0.26 12.25
C THR A 114 14.51 1.41 11.30
N PHE A 115 13.23 1.58 10.99
CA PHE A 115 12.80 2.46 9.92
C PHE A 115 11.88 3.57 10.40
N LEU A 116 12.06 4.75 9.80
CA LEU A 116 11.12 5.87 9.83
C LEU A 116 10.73 6.20 8.40
N THR A 117 9.48 5.90 8.05
CA THR A 117 8.97 6.06 6.68
C THR A 117 7.69 6.89 6.74
N PRO A 118 7.70 8.17 6.32
CA PRO A 118 6.47 8.95 6.22
C PRO A 118 5.63 8.45 5.03
N VAL A 119 4.31 8.56 5.17
CA VAL A 119 3.35 8.37 4.09
C VAL A 119 2.79 9.74 3.75
N PHE A 120 3.15 10.24 2.57
CA PHE A 120 2.56 11.43 1.98
C PHE A 120 1.43 11.04 1.02
N ARG A 121 0.50 11.96 0.82
CA ARG A 121 -0.58 11.81 -0.16
C ARG A 121 -0.71 13.10 -0.94
N SER A 122 -0.78 13.00 -2.26
CA SER A 122 -1.03 14.15 -3.12
C SER A 122 -2.38 14.80 -2.75
N THR A 123 -2.34 16.10 -2.50
CA THR A 123 -3.49 17.01 -2.49
C THR A 123 -3.60 17.78 -3.82
N GLY A 124 -2.59 17.65 -4.67
CA GLY A 124 -2.51 18.18 -6.01
C GLY A 124 -3.20 17.30 -7.05
N PRO A 125 -2.87 17.47 -8.34
CA PRO A 125 -3.56 16.78 -9.41
C PRO A 125 -3.11 15.32 -9.61
N ASP A 126 -1.91 14.97 -9.16
CA ASP A 126 -1.38 13.62 -9.28
C ASP A 126 -2.11 12.66 -8.34
N VAL A 127 -2.30 11.43 -8.80
CA VAL A 127 -2.86 10.36 -7.97
C VAL A 127 -1.72 9.54 -7.36
N ASP A 128 -1.38 9.82 -6.10
CA ASP A 128 -0.47 9.00 -5.30
C ASP A 128 -1.25 8.32 -4.16
N TYR A 129 -1.28 7.00 -4.21
CA TYR A 129 -1.90 6.18 -3.19
C TYR A 129 -0.98 5.04 -2.78
N SER A 130 -0.90 4.77 -1.48
CA SER A 130 -0.34 3.53 -0.97
C SER A 130 -1.02 3.09 0.33
N SER A 131 -1.16 1.77 0.50
CA SER A 131 -1.61 1.16 1.75
C SER A 131 -1.12 -0.27 1.86
N GLY A 132 -0.55 -0.60 3.01
CA GLY A 132 -0.37 -1.99 3.46
C GLY A 132 -1.44 -2.41 4.47
N PHE A 133 -2.57 -1.69 4.53
CA PHE A 133 -3.71 -1.93 5.42
C PHE A 133 -3.46 -1.88 6.94
N GLU A 134 -2.21 -1.79 7.40
CA GLU A 134 -1.83 -1.95 8.80
C GLU A 134 -2.42 -0.92 9.79
N CYS A 135 -2.86 0.23 9.31
CA CYS A 135 -3.51 1.25 10.16
C CYS A 135 -5.03 1.24 10.08
N ASN A 136 -5.60 0.30 9.34
CA ASN A 136 -7.04 0.12 9.29
C ASN A 136 -7.51 -0.65 10.54
N ASP A 137 -8.65 -0.26 11.10
CA ASP A 137 -9.25 -0.94 12.25
C ASP A 137 -9.92 -2.23 11.78
N ILE A 138 -9.46 -3.38 12.25
CA ILE A 138 -10.06 -4.66 11.88
C ILE A 138 -11.51 -4.81 12.37
N THR A 139 -11.91 -4.03 13.36
CA THR A 139 -13.25 -4.07 13.95
C THR A 139 -14.23 -3.05 13.38
N SER A 140 -13.78 -2.17 12.46
CA SER A 140 -14.68 -1.24 11.79
C SER A 140 -15.60 -1.97 10.81
N GLU A 141 -16.80 -1.42 10.58
CA GLU A 141 -17.79 -2.01 9.66
C GLU A 141 -17.36 -1.91 8.18
N ALA A 142 -16.59 -0.88 7.83
CA ALA A 142 -16.04 -0.66 6.50
C ALA A 142 -14.51 -0.57 6.54
N LEU A 143 -13.87 -0.88 5.42
CA LEU A 143 -12.45 -0.65 5.22
C LEU A 143 -12.15 0.85 5.36
N GLY A 144 -11.04 1.18 6.03
CA GLY A 144 -10.54 2.54 6.09
C GLY A 144 -9.90 2.96 4.77
N ASP A 145 -9.14 4.06 4.78
CA ASP A 145 -8.46 4.59 3.58
C ASP A 145 -9.39 4.85 2.37
N ASN A 146 -10.70 5.06 2.58
CA ASN A 146 -11.71 5.39 1.56
C ASN A 146 -11.94 4.33 0.47
N TRP A 147 -11.73 3.05 0.76
CA TRP A 147 -12.14 1.99 -0.16
C TRP A 147 -13.67 1.95 -0.31
N VAL A 148 -14.14 1.79 -1.54
CA VAL A 148 -15.57 1.67 -1.87
C VAL A 148 -15.82 0.38 -2.63
N SER A 149 -17.08 -0.02 -2.75
CA SER A 149 -17.44 -1.20 -3.53
C SER A 149 -18.72 -1.04 -4.34
N TYR A 150 -18.78 -1.80 -5.44
CA TYR A 150 -19.91 -1.86 -6.35
C TYR A 150 -20.15 -3.30 -6.78
N VAL A 151 -21.41 -3.71 -6.84
CA VAL A 151 -21.82 -5.05 -7.25
C VAL A 151 -22.47 -4.97 -8.63
N ASN A 152 -21.94 -5.73 -9.58
CA ASN A 152 -22.52 -5.97 -10.90
C ASN A 152 -23.15 -7.35 -10.94
N ILE A 153 -24.28 -7.47 -11.64
CA ILE A 153 -25.01 -8.72 -11.82
C ILE A 153 -25.12 -9.01 -13.30
N PHE A 154 -24.77 -10.23 -13.67
CA PHE A 154 -24.86 -10.75 -15.02
C PHE A 154 -25.78 -11.98 -15.05
N GLU A 155 -26.36 -12.24 -16.22
CA GLU A 155 -27.10 -13.48 -16.44
C GLU A 155 -26.20 -14.71 -16.30
N ALA A 156 -26.80 -15.90 -16.30
CA ALA A 156 -26.08 -17.17 -16.21
C ALA A 156 -25.10 -17.43 -17.38
N ASP A 157 -25.12 -16.60 -18.43
CA ASP A 157 -24.12 -16.61 -19.50
C ASP A 157 -22.80 -15.91 -19.11
N GLY A 158 -22.77 -15.22 -17.96
CA GLY A 158 -21.60 -14.52 -17.44
C GLY A 158 -21.20 -13.25 -18.20
N SER A 159 -22.03 -12.75 -19.12
CA SER A 159 -21.68 -11.61 -19.99
C SER A 159 -22.82 -10.60 -20.21
N THR A 160 -24.06 -11.04 -20.13
CA THR A 160 -25.22 -10.16 -20.27
C THR A 160 -25.47 -9.43 -18.96
N TYR A 161 -25.19 -8.12 -18.93
CA TYR A 161 -25.40 -7.27 -17.75
C TYR A 161 -26.90 -7.09 -17.45
N VAL A 162 -27.28 -7.27 -16.18
CA VAL A 162 -28.65 -7.18 -15.67
C VAL A 162 -28.88 -5.91 -14.84
N GLY A 163 -27.84 -5.48 -14.13
CA GLY A 163 -27.90 -4.34 -13.22
C GLY A 163 -26.81 -4.42 -12.15
N GLY A 164 -26.88 -3.50 -11.20
CA GLY A 164 -25.91 -3.40 -10.13
C GLY A 164 -26.28 -2.36 -9.10
N TYR A 165 -25.49 -2.30 -8.04
CA TYR A 165 -25.70 -1.35 -6.95
C TYR A 165 -24.39 -1.02 -6.24
N ALA A 166 -24.29 0.22 -5.77
CA ALA A 166 -23.22 0.64 -4.88
C ALA A 166 -23.50 0.13 -3.46
N VAL A 167 -22.44 -0.20 -2.72
CA VAL A 167 -22.56 -0.54 -1.31
C VAL A 167 -22.45 0.72 -0.47
N GLU A 168 -23.46 0.97 0.36
CA GLU A 168 -23.49 2.17 1.21
C GLU A 168 -22.47 2.06 2.34
N GLY A 169 -21.83 3.18 2.70
CA GLY A 169 -20.90 3.25 3.83
C GLY A 169 -19.45 2.86 3.53
N GLY A 170 -19.11 2.53 2.29
CA GLY A 170 -17.77 2.13 1.87
C GLY A 170 -17.67 0.63 1.62
N ALA A 171 -16.48 0.15 1.27
CA ALA A 171 -16.23 -1.28 1.11
C ALA A 171 -16.38 -1.98 2.46
N PRO A 172 -17.25 -2.99 2.61
CA PRO A 172 -17.43 -3.69 3.88
C PRO A 172 -16.13 -4.30 4.40
N ASN A 173 -15.99 -4.33 5.72
CA ASN A 173 -14.95 -5.08 6.41
C ASN A 173 -15.61 -6.21 7.20
N SER A 174 -16.15 -7.20 6.48
CA SER A 174 -17.04 -8.21 7.04
C SER A 174 -17.10 -9.50 6.21
N GLY A 175 -17.99 -10.43 6.55
CA GLY A 175 -18.10 -11.73 5.88
C GLY A 175 -18.63 -11.73 4.44
N ASN A 176 -18.89 -10.57 3.82
CA ASN A 176 -19.25 -10.42 2.39
C ASN A 176 -18.43 -9.30 1.74
N ILE A 177 -18.12 -9.43 0.44
CA ILE A 177 -17.40 -8.47 -0.41
C ILE A 177 -15.90 -8.32 -0.07
N SER A 178 -15.59 -7.95 1.17
CA SER A 178 -14.21 -7.80 1.61
C SER A 178 -14.08 -7.86 3.13
N ALA A 179 -12.88 -8.20 3.60
CA ALA A 179 -12.51 -8.16 5.00
C ALA A 179 -11.00 -7.94 5.17
N LEU A 180 -10.62 -7.27 6.25
CA LEU A 180 -9.26 -7.39 6.76
C LEU A 180 -9.11 -8.75 7.43
N THR A 181 -8.06 -9.46 7.04
CA THR A 181 -7.68 -10.73 7.63
C THR A 181 -6.38 -10.59 8.40
N LEU A 182 -6.17 -11.50 9.35
CA LEU A 182 -4.93 -11.63 10.12
C LEU A 182 -4.25 -12.94 9.78
N ASN A 183 -2.94 -12.97 9.97
CA ASN A 183 -2.10 -14.18 9.84
C ASN A 183 -1.95 -14.70 8.40
N GLU A 184 -2.28 -13.90 7.38
CA GLU A 184 -1.98 -14.23 5.99
C GLU A 184 -0.62 -13.65 5.53
N GLY A 185 -0.04 -12.74 6.32
CA GLY A 185 1.18 -12.01 5.99
C GLY A 185 2.47 -12.84 6.03
N GLY A 186 3.44 -12.42 5.22
CA GLY A 186 4.85 -12.81 5.30
C GLY A 186 5.70 -11.73 5.96
N THR A 187 7.02 -11.77 5.71
CA THR A 187 7.97 -10.75 6.21
C THR A 187 7.56 -9.33 5.82
N ASP A 188 7.08 -9.17 4.58
CA ASP A 188 6.82 -7.86 3.98
C ASP A 188 5.34 -7.43 4.06
N GLN A 189 4.43 -8.37 4.30
CA GLN A 189 2.98 -8.13 4.41
C GLN A 189 2.50 -7.93 5.85
N PHE A 190 3.36 -8.19 6.84
CA PHE A 190 3.10 -7.91 8.26
C PHE A 190 1.78 -8.52 8.79
N LEU A 191 0.92 -7.77 9.47
CA LEU A 191 -0.15 -8.32 10.31
C LEU A 191 -1.53 -8.36 9.63
N ARG A 192 -1.88 -7.37 8.82
CA ARG A 192 -3.21 -7.17 8.25
C ARG A 192 -3.16 -7.15 6.75
N GLN A 193 -4.01 -7.94 6.11
CA GLN A 193 -4.12 -8.00 4.66
C GLN A 193 -5.59 -7.84 4.25
N LEU A 194 -5.82 -7.38 3.03
CA LEU A 194 -7.15 -7.28 2.45
C LEU A 194 -7.54 -8.62 1.81
N ASN A 195 -8.68 -9.19 2.18
CA ASN A 195 -9.32 -10.28 1.45
C ASN A 195 -10.50 -9.72 0.65
N VAL A 196 -10.55 -9.98 -0.65
CA VAL A 196 -11.70 -9.63 -1.51
C VAL A 196 -12.35 -10.91 -2.03
N PHE A 197 -13.68 -10.92 -2.03
CA PHE A 197 -14.51 -12.05 -2.44
C PHE A 197 -15.89 -11.58 -2.91
N SER A 198 -16.70 -12.51 -3.40
CA SER A 198 -18.05 -12.25 -3.89
C SER A 198 -18.99 -11.76 -2.80
N ASN A 199 -20.11 -11.20 -3.22
CA ASN A 199 -21.22 -10.86 -2.34
C ASN A 199 -22.21 -12.02 -2.27
N TYR A 200 -22.00 -12.96 -1.33
CA TYR A 200 -22.74 -14.22 -1.32
C TYR A 200 -24.23 -14.07 -0.98
N ASP A 201 -24.62 -12.99 -0.31
CA ASP A 201 -26.02 -12.65 -0.03
C ASP A 201 -26.58 -11.59 -1.00
N SER A 202 -25.93 -11.39 -2.17
CA SER A 202 -26.37 -10.43 -3.18
C SER A 202 -27.84 -10.64 -3.56
N GLU A 203 -28.68 -9.71 -3.13
CA GLU A 203 -30.09 -9.63 -3.46
C GLU A 203 -30.35 -8.47 -4.41
N TYR A 204 -31.02 -8.74 -5.53
CA TYR A 204 -31.44 -7.68 -6.45
C TYR A 204 -32.79 -8.03 -7.07
N ASN A 205 -33.69 -7.05 -7.08
CA ASN A 205 -35.11 -7.23 -7.38
C ASN A 205 -35.81 -8.29 -6.51
N GLY A 206 -35.43 -8.41 -5.22
CA GLY A 206 -36.09 -9.31 -4.28
C GLY A 206 -35.66 -10.78 -4.39
N GLN A 207 -34.52 -11.05 -5.04
CA GLN A 207 -34.05 -12.41 -5.34
C GLN A 207 -32.55 -12.55 -5.09
N LEU A 208 -32.14 -13.68 -4.50
CA LEU A 208 -30.74 -14.04 -4.28
C LEU A 208 -30.11 -14.52 -5.59
N GLN A 209 -29.06 -13.83 -6.05
CA GLN A 209 -28.56 -14.03 -7.41
C GLN A 209 -27.71 -15.29 -7.57
N HIS A 210 -26.95 -15.66 -6.55
CA HIS A 210 -26.20 -16.92 -6.55
C HIS A 210 -27.12 -18.16 -6.64
N GLU A 211 -28.33 -18.14 -6.05
CA GLU A 211 -29.32 -19.24 -6.18
C GLU A 211 -29.86 -19.40 -7.60
N ARG A 212 -29.82 -18.34 -8.39
CA ARG A 212 -30.33 -18.30 -9.76
C ARG A 212 -29.29 -18.69 -10.80
N GLY A 213 -28.06 -18.96 -10.37
CA GLY A 213 -26.93 -19.17 -11.27
C GLY A 213 -26.46 -17.90 -11.97
N GLN A 214 -26.92 -16.73 -11.55
CA GLN A 214 -26.41 -15.45 -12.05
C GLN A 214 -25.00 -15.20 -11.53
N PHE A 215 -24.18 -14.52 -12.34
CA PHE A 215 -22.85 -14.12 -11.93
C PHE A 215 -22.92 -12.80 -11.18
N VAL A 216 -22.33 -12.78 -10.00
CA VAL A 216 -22.16 -11.60 -9.14
C VAL A 216 -20.69 -11.21 -9.23
N GLU A 217 -20.42 -10.03 -9.78
CA GLU A 217 -19.10 -9.42 -9.77
C GLU A 217 -19.07 -8.32 -8.71
N VAL A 218 -18.14 -8.43 -7.78
CA VAL A 218 -17.87 -7.41 -6.77
C VAL A 218 -16.62 -6.67 -7.17
N ASN A 219 -16.68 -5.34 -7.17
CA ASN A 219 -15.54 -4.46 -7.35
C ASN A 219 -15.24 -3.80 -5.99
N VAL A 220 -14.01 -3.88 -5.50
CA VAL A 220 -13.50 -3.17 -4.30
C VAL A 220 -12.35 -2.29 -4.75
N TYR A 221 -12.50 -0.96 -4.66
CA TYR A 221 -11.62 -0.02 -5.35
C TYR A 221 -11.45 1.33 -4.65
N GLN A 222 -10.41 2.02 -5.07
CA GLN A 222 -10.18 3.44 -4.84
C GLN A 222 -10.72 4.25 -6.03
N GLU A 223 -11.26 5.44 -5.76
CA GLU A 223 -11.81 6.32 -6.80
C GLU A 223 -11.27 7.75 -6.65
N TYR A 224 -10.87 8.35 -7.77
CA TYR A 224 -10.38 9.72 -7.83
C TYR A 224 -11.04 10.48 -8.99
N ARG A 225 -11.46 11.72 -8.73
CA ARG A 225 -11.86 12.64 -9.79
C ARG A 225 -10.63 13.29 -10.39
N LEU A 226 -10.44 13.11 -11.70
CA LEU A 226 -9.23 13.56 -12.39
C LEU A 226 -9.25 15.07 -12.69
N GLY A 227 -8.10 15.72 -12.54
CA GLY A 227 -7.81 17.02 -13.15
C GLY A 227 -6.98 16.86 -14.43
N ALA A 228 -6.90 17.90 -15.26
CA ALA A 228 -6.11 17.85 -16.51
C ALA A 228 -4.61 17.61 -16.25
N GLU A 229 -4.12 18.07 -15.11
CA GLU A 229 -2.73 17.94 -14.68
C GLU A 229 -2.39 16.53 -14.17
N ALA A 230 -3.38 15.63 -14.01
CA ALA A 230 -3.15 14.23 -13.63
C ALA A 230 -2.57 13.38 -14.77
N ALA A 231 -2.34 13.97 -15.95
CA ALA A 231 -1.87 13.28 -17.13
C ALA A 231 -0.47 12.67 -16.90
N GLY A 232 -0.30 11.40 -17.28
CA GLY A 232 0.94 10.67 -17.05
C GLY A 232 0.72 9.16 -17.11
N THR A 233 1.81 8.41 -17.06
CA THR A 233 1.77 6.95 -16.93
C THR A 233 1.85 6.57 -15.46
N TYR A 234 0.93 5.75 -15.00
CA TYR A 234 0.85 5.30 -13.62
C TYR A 234 0.95 3.77 -13.57
N VAL A 235 1.59 3.28 -12.51
CA VAL A 235 1.66 1.86 -12.21
C VAL A 235 0.90 1.58 -10.93
N PHE A 236 -0.10 0.70 -11.03
CA PHE A 236 -0.75 0.08 -9.88
C PHE A 236 -0.01 -1.22 -9.56
N THR A 237 0.66 -1.29 -8.40
CA THR A 237 1.37 -2.48 -7.90
C THR A 237 0.73 -2.98 -6.62
N PHE A 238 0.74 -4.30 -6.43
CA PHE A 238 0.24 -4.95 -5.22
C PHE A 238 0.87 -6.35 -5.07
N ASP A 239 0.92 -6.84 -3.83
CA ASP A 239 1.20 -8.24 -3.54
C ASP A 239 -0.12 -9.01 -3.44
N ALA A 240 -0.16 -10.23 -3.96
CA ALA A 240 -1.36 -11.07 -3.88
C ALA A 240 -1.05 -12.56 -3.72
N LYS A 241 -2.01 -13.29 -3.15
CA LYS A 241 -2.01 -14.77 -3.08
C LYS A 241 -3.43 -15.32 -2.86
N LEU A 242 -3.59 -16.63 -3.03
CA LEU A 242 -4.75 -17.36 -2.52
C LEU A 242 -4.68 -17.53 -1.00
N PRO A 243 -5.81 -17.38 -0.27
CA PRO A 243 -5.90 -17.73 1.15
C PRO A 243 -5.85 -19.25 1.36
N GLY A 244 -5.65 -19.67 2.62
CA GLY A 244 -5.71 -21.09 2.98
C GLY A 244 -7.14 -21.67 2.97
N GLU A 245 -8.13 -20.85 3.30
CA GLU A 245 -9.56 -21.21 3.34
C GLU A 245 -10.38 -20.22 2.48
N GLY A 246 -11.43 -20.71 1.82
CA GLY A 246 -12.27 -19.86 0.96
C GLY A 246 -11.57 -19.35 -0.30
N ALA A 247 -10.43 -19.95 -0.65
CA ALA A 247 -9.68 -19.63 -1.86
C ALA A 247 -10.54 -19.74 -3.11
N LEU A 248 -10.28 -18.86 -4.08
CA LEU A 248 -10.92 -18.91 -5.38
C LEU A 248 -10.82 -20.31 -6.00
N THR A 249 -11.95 -20.81 -6.52
CA THR A 249 -12.00 -22.03 -7.32
C THR A 249 -12.73 -21.78 -8.64
N ALA A 250 -12.33 -22.47 -9.71
CA ALA A 250 -13.09 -22.44 -10.95
C ALA A 250 -14.56 -22.86 -10.72
N ALA A 251 -15.55 -22.20 -11.31
CA ALA A 251 -15.44 -21.26 -12.44
C ALA A 251 -15.33 -19.77 -12.06
N SER A 252 -15.10 -19.45 -10.78
CA SER A 252 -14.90 -18.08 -10.32
C SER A 252 -13.70 -17.39 -10.98
N GLN A 253 -13.75 -16.07 -11.04
CA GLN A 253 -12.70 -15.23 -11.61
C GLN A 253 -12.31 -14.14 -10.62
N ALA A 254 -11.04 -13.71 -10.67
CA ALA A 254 -10.59 -12.53 -9.95
C ALA A 254 -9.54 -11.79 -10.77
N ILE A 255 -9.65 -10.46 -10.79
CA ILE A 255 -8.73 -9.58 -11.49
C ILE A 255 -8.36 -8.39 -10.59
N ALA A 256 -7.20 -7.79 -10.84
CA ALA A 256 -6.99 -6.39 -10.51
C ALA A 256 -7.24 -5.54 -11.76
N PHE A 257 -7.73 -4.32 -11.58
CA PHE A 257 -8.09 -3.43 -12.67
C PHE A 257 -7.71 -1.97 -12.42
N ALA A 258 -7.57 -1.22 -13.51
CA ALA A 258 -7.58 0.24 -13.54
C ALA A 258 -8.40 0.70 -14.76
N LYS A 259 -9.28 1.68 -14.55
CA LYS A 259 -10.18 2.22 -15.59
C LYS A 259 -10.53 3.67 -15.33
N VAL A 260 -10.87 4.39 -16.39
CA VAL A 260 -11.40 5.75 -16.33
C VAL A 260 -12.82 5.75 -16.86
N LEU A 261 -13.77 6.25 -16.06
CA LEU A 261 -15.19 6.30 -16.39
C LEU A 261 -15.60 7.75 -16.65
N ASP A 262 -16.39 7.97 -17.70
CA ASP A 262 -16.96 9.27 -18.05
C ASP A 262 -18.36 9.46 -17.44
N PRO A 263 -18.53 10.28 -16.38
CA PRO A 263 -19.83 10.51 -15.77
C PRO A 263 -20.84 11.20 -16.69
N GLU A 264 -20.38 11.88 -17.76
CA GLU A 264 -21.26 12.54 -18.73
C GLU A 264 -21.75 11.57 -19.81
N ASN A 265 -21.16 10.38 -19.90
CA ASN A 265 -21.51 9.32 -20.84
C ASN A 265 -21.94 8.03 -20.10
N ASP A 266 -22.87 8.16 -19.16
CA ASP A 266 -23.44 7.06 -18.38
C ASP A 266 -22.38 6.17 -17.69
N TYR A 267 -21.26 6.77 -17.27
CA TYR A 267 -20.14 6.08 -16.63
C TYR A 267 -19.51 4.99 -17.53
N GLN A 268 -19.63 5.10 -18.85
CA GLN A 268 -18.91 4.23 -19.77
C GLN A 268 -17.40 4.46 -19.63
N PRO A 269 -16.60 3.38 -19.68
CA PRO A 269 -15.16 3.52 -19.65
C PRO A 269 -14.68 4.20 -20.94
N THR A 270 -13.73 5.13 -20.82
CA THR A 270 -13.19 5.87 -21.98
C THR A 270 -12.39 4.98 -22.92
N GLU A 271 -11.77 3.93 -22.36
CA GLU A 271 -10.99 2.90 -23.04
C GLU A 271 -11.24 1.56 -22.33
N PRO A 272 -10.95 0.40 -22.95
CA PRO A 272 -11.03 -0.89 -22.26
C PRO A 272 -10.22 -0.87 -20.95
N PRO A 273 -10.79 -1.32 -19.82
CA PRO A 273 -10.07 -1.41 -18.55
C PRO A 273 -8.75 -2.18 -18.71
N VAL A 274 -7.69 -1.70 -18.07
CA VAL A 274 -6.45 -2.45 -17.95
C VAL A 274 -6.62 -3.44 -16.80
N THR A 275 -6.33 -4.71 -17.04
CA THR A 275 -6.56 -5.78 -16.06
C THR A 275 -5.40 -6.76 -15.99
N THR A 276 -5.21 -7.39 -14.84
CA THR A 276 -4.37 -8.58 -14.68
C THR A 276 -5.12 -9.65 -13.89
N ASP A 277 -4.94 -10.91 -14.28
CA ASP A 277 -5.60 -12.05 -13.63
C ASP A 277 -4.92 -12.36 -12.29
N THR A 278 -5.72 -12.40 -11.23
CA THR A 278 -5.29 -12.77 -9.87
C THR A 278 -5.88 -14.09 -9.40
N GLY A 279 -6.81 -14.68 -10.17
CA GLY A 279 -7.41 -16.00 -9.88
C GLY A 279 -6.51 -17.19 -10.19
N THR A 280 -5.40 -16.98 -10.91
CA THR A 280 -4.41 -18.03 -11.23
C THR A 280 -3.24 -18.11 -10.25
N LEU A 281 -3.27 -17.30 -9.19
CA LEU A 281 -2.22 -17.26 -8.16
C LEU A 281 -2.14 -18.57 -7.36
N GLY A 282 -0.97 -18.80 -6.75
CA GLY A 282 -0.79 -19.83 -5.73
C GLY A 282 -1.04 -19.30 -4.31
N THR A 283 -0.67 -20.08 -3.31
CA THR A 283 -0.72 -19.68 -1.89
C THR A 283 0.53 -18.94 -1.42
N THR A 284 1.45 -18.65 -2.33
CA THR A 284 2.66 -17.85 -2.09
C THR A 284 2.43 -16.42 -2.57
N TRP A 285 2.94 -15.45 -1.81
CA TRP A 285 2.91 -14.04 -2.20
C TRP A 285 3.64 -13.79 -3.51
N GLU A 286 2.96 -13.12 -4.43
CA GLU A 286 3.52 -12.65 -5.70
C GLU A 286 3.17 -11.18 -5.90
N THR A 287 4.16 -10.38 -6.32
CA THR A 287 3.92 -9.00 -6.74
C THR A 287 3.38 -8.97 -8.17
N ARG A 288 2.28 -8.24 -8.38
CA ARG A 288 1.66 -7.98 -9.67
C ARG A 288 1.56 -6.49 -9.91
N SER A 289 1.46 -6.10 -11.18
CA SER A 289 1.21 -4.73 -11.54
C SER A 289 0.38 -4.60 -12.81
N ILE A 290 -0.27 -3.44 -12.95
CA ILE A 290 -0.87 -2.97 -14.19
C ILE A 290 -0.46 -1.51 -14.43
N GLU A 291 -0.32 -1.14 -15.69
CA GLU A 291 0.05 0.20 -16.12
C GLU A 291 -1.13 0.88 -16.82
N ILE A 292 -1.40 2.13 -16.49
CA ILE A 292 -2.43 2.95 -17.14
C ILE A 292 -1.86 4.32 -17.51
N THR A 293 -2.18 4.79 -18.71
CA THR A 293 -1.86 6.15 -19.14
C THR A 293 -3.09 7.04 -19.00
N LEU A 294 -2.96 8.11 -18.23
CA LEU A 294 -3.96 9.16 -18.09
C LEU A 294 -3.62 10.31 -19.03
N THR A 295 -4.63 10.90 -19.67
CA THR A 295 -4.46 12.06 -20.56
C THR A 295 -5.16 13.29 -19.97
N SER A 296 -4.75 14.48 -20.38
CA SER A 296 -5.37 15.73 -19.92
C SER A 296 -6.83 15.88 -20.37
N GLU A 297 -7.25 15.14 -21.39
CA GLU A 297 -8.64 15.07 -21.87
C GLU A 297 -9.56 14.34 -20.89
N MET A 298 -9.01 13.54 -19.97
CA MET A 298 -9.76 12.83 -18.93
C MET A 298 -10.12 13.72 -17.73
N ALA A 299 -9.84 15.02 -17.79
CA ALA A 299 -10.20 15.96 -16.74
C ALA A 299 -11.72 15.95 -16.46
N GLY A 300 -12.09 15.81 -15.19
CA GLY A 300 -13.48 15.70 -14.75
C GLY A 300 -14.04 14.28 -14.76
N MET A 301 -13.32 13.31 -15.30
CA MET A 301 -13.70 11.89 -15.28
C MET A 301 -13.29 11.22 -13.96
N LEU A 302 -13.68 9.95 -13.78
CA LEU A 302 -13.40 9.16 -12.58
C LEU A 302 -12.39 8.06 -12.88
N LEU A 303 -11.21 8.13 -12.27
CA LEU A 303 -10.27 7.01 -12.21
C LEU A 303 -10.72 6.04 -11.12
N GLN A 304 -10.77 4.76 -11.44
CA GLN A 304 -10.94 3.67 -10.48
C GLN A 304 -9.83 2.64 -10.64
N PHE A 305 -9.26 2.20 -9.52
CA PHE A 305 -8.34 1.06 -9.49
C PHE A 305 -8.57 0.20 -8.25
N GLY A 306 -8.42 -1.11 -8.40
CA GLY A 306 -8.72 -2.05 -7.33
C GLY A 306 -8.84 -3.48 -7.82
N PHE A 307 -9.72 -4.24 -7.16
CA PHE A 307 -9.86 -5.67 -7.34
C PHE A 307 -11.31 -6.01 -7.66
N ALA A 308 -11.51 -6.99 -8.55
CA ALA A 308 -12.84 -7.50 -8.87
C ALA A 308 -12.88 -9.03 -8.80
N ASN A 309 -13.93 -9.57 -8.17
CA ASN A 309 -14.15 -10.99 -7.99
C ASN A 309 -15.54 -11.35 -8.51
N THR A 310 -15.60 -12.37 -9.35
CA THR A 310 -16.84 -12.80 -10.03
C THR A 310 -17.13 -14.25 -9.71
N ALA A 311 -18.32 -14.53 -9.19
CA ALA A 311 -18.78 -15.88 -8.90
C ALA A 311 -20.26 -16.09 -9.18
N THR A 312 -20.63 -17.36 -9.29
CA THR A 312 -22.01 -17.85 -9.32
C THR A 312 -22.12 -19.05 -8.36
N ASN A 313 -23.33 -19.50 -8.06
CA ASN A 313 -23.58 -20.73 -7.27
C ASN A 313 -22.84 -20.82 -5.93
N TYR A 314 -22.56 -19.69 -5.28
CA TYR A 314 -21.78 -19.62 -4.03
C TYR A 314 -20.35 -20.18 -4.14
N ASP A 315 -19.79 -20.26 -5.35
CA ASP A 315 -18.42 -20.68 -5.55
C ASP A 315 -17.46 -19.71 -4.87
N PRO A 316 -16.43 -20.20 -4.14
CA PRO A 316 -15.52 -19.34 -3.42
C PRO A 316 -14.66 -18.50 -4.37
N THR A 317 -14.23 -17.34 -3.88
CA THR A 317 -13.54 -16.32 -4.67
C THR A 317 -12.42 -15.63 -3.90
N GLY A 318 -12.11 -16.00 -2.66
CA GLY A 318 -11.18 -15.25 -1.83
C GLY A 318 -9.81 -15.09 -2.47
N ILE A 319 -9.34 -13.84 -2.58
CA ILE A 319 -7.97 -13.47 -2.91
C ILE A 319 -7.46 -12.52 -1.83
N ILE A 320 -6.25 -12.75 -1.35
CA ILE A 320 -5.58 -11.88 -0.39
C ILE A 320 -4.67 -10.90 -1.14
N TYR A 321 -4.73 -9.63 -0.76
CA TYR A 321 -3.96 -8.51 -1.30
C TYR A 321 -3.27 -7.73 -0.19
N ASP A 322 -2.09 -7.20 -0.49
CA ASP A 322 -1.37 -6.29 0.41
C ASP A 322 -0.38 -5.39 -0.36
N ASN A 323 0.29 -4.45 0.32
CA ASN A 323 1.31 -3.54 -0.22
C ASN A 323 0.85 -2.84 -1.52
N VAL A 324 -0.39 -2.37 -1.52
CA VAL A 324 -1.04 -1.70 -2.66
C VAL A 324 -0.42 -0.33 -2.86
N SER A 325 -0.06 0.01 -4.09
CA SER A 325 0.44 1.34 -4.47
C SER A 325 0.00 1.73 -5.88
N PHE A 326 -0.43 2.98 -6.06
CA PHE A 326 -0.74 3.58 -7.35
C PHE A 326 0.08 4.86 -7.46
N LYS A 327 1.05 4.87 -8.37
CA LYS A 327 2.04 5.96 -8.48
C LYS A 327 2.35 6.29 -9.92
N ILE A 328 2.63 7.57 -10.17
CA ILE A 328 3.15 8.03 -11.45
C ILE A 328 4.54 7.44 -11.69
N VAL A 329 4.83 7.03 -12.92
CA VAL A 329 6.19 6.68 -13.35
C VAL A 329 6.91 7.98 -13.60
N SER A 330 7.90 8.31 -12.76
CA SER A 330 8.75 9.47 -13.00
C SER A 330 9.49 9.30 -14.33
N GLU A 331 9.34 10.25 -15.26
CA GLU A 331 10.26 10.36 -16.39
C GLU A 331 11.65 10.70 -15.83
N GLY A 332 12.62 9.81 -16.05
CA GLY A 332 13.99 9.97 -15.56
C GLY A 332 14.78 11.09 -16.25
#